data_AF-A0A957H911-F1
#
_entry.id   AF-A0A957H911-F1
#
_cell.length_a   1.000
_cell.length_b   1.000
_cell.length_c   1.000
_cell.angle_alpha   90.00
_cell.angle_beta   90.00
_cell.angle_gamma   90.00
#
_symmetry.space_group_name_H-M   'P 1'
#
loop_
_entity.id
_entity.type
_entity.pdbx_description
1 polymer ?
#
loop_
_entity_poly.entity_id
_entity_poly.type
_entity_poly.pdbx_seq_one_letter_code
_entity_poly.pdbx_strand_id
1 'polypeptide(L)'
;RLAQYGHKREKNRGRETLPQAHLEVYMFNHFDRLWSQYDAQPYAGPVVLLRAAEEWKIFDHVDESKGWAATVKTLRICEVPGDHRTVISQPNLPVMLQVLQAELSSAQPDPGLLSAPDLGPRPLSTCGSPA
;
A
#
# COMPACT_ATOMS: atom_id res chain seq x y z
N ARG A 1 14.44 -31.59 -43.62
CA ARG A 1 13.61 -30.37 -43.80
C ARG A 1 12.99 -30.04 -42.44
N LEU A 2 13.65 -29.21 -41.64
CA LEU A 2 13.17 -28.78 -40.32
C LEU A 2 13.08 -27.25 -40.34
N ALA A 3 11.87 -26.73 -40.15
CA ALA A 3 11.58 -25.31 -40.18
C ALA A 3 12.21 -24.63 -38.96
N GLN A 4 13.04 -23.61 -39.23
CA GLN A 4 13.56 -22.69 -38.22
C GLN A 4 12.42 -21.79 -37.74
N TYR A 5 11.96 -21.99 -36.51
CA TYR A 5 11.11 -21.02 -35.82
C TYR A 5 11.99 -19.87 -35.30
N GLY A 6 12.04 -18.80 -36.08
CA GLY A 6 12.69 -17.54 -35.68
C GLY A 6 11.82 -16.80 -34.66
N HIS A 7 12.21 -16.82 -33.38
CA HIS A 7 11.69 -15.87 -32.40
C HIS A 7 12.32 -14.50 -32.65
N LYS A 8 11.64 -13.64 -33.41
CA LYS A 8 11.85 -12.19 -33.32
C LYS A 8 11.36 -11.70 -31.96
N ARG A 9 12.26 -11.58 -30.98
CA ARG A 9 12.04 -10.72 -29.81
C ARG A 9 12.67 -9.36 -30.09
N GLU A 10 11.88 -8.47 -30.69
CA GLU A 10 12.24 -7.06 -30.78
C GLU A 10 11.15 -6.20 -30.12
N LYS A 11 11.40 -5.80 -28.87
CA LYS A 11 11.10 -4.46 -28.31
C LYS A 11 11.46 -4.42 -26.82
N ASN A 12 12.67 -3.96 -26.53
CA ASN A 12 13.04 -3.31 -25.27
C ASN A 12 14.20 -2.34 -25.58
N ARG A 13 13.98 -1.43 -26.54
CA ARG A 13 14.90 -0.30 -26.73
C ARG A 13 14.69 0.67 -25.56
N GLY A 14 15.60 0.65 -24.60
CA GLY A 14 15.79 1.75 -23.65
C GLY A 14 15.80 1.41 -22.15
N ARG A 15 15.59 0.15 -21.73
CA ARG A 15 15.79 -0.24 -20.32
C ARG A 15 16.98 -1.18 -20.24
N GLU A 16 18.12 -0.68 -19.77
CA GLU A 16 19.21 -1.55 -19.33
C GLU A 16 18.65 -2.48 -18.25
N THR A 17 18.73 -3.79 -18.48
CA THR A 17 18.45 -4.77 -17.45
C THR A 17 19.61 -4.74 -16.46
N LEU A 18 19.33 -4.29 -15.24
CA LEU A 18 20.33 -4.32 -14.17
C LEU A 18 20.72 -5.77 -13.86
N PRO A 19 22.02 -6.05 -13.62
CA PRO A 19 22.43 -7.33 -13.05
C PRO A 19 21.66 -7.60 -11.75
N GLN A 20 21.26 -8.86 -11.53
CA GLN A 20 20.49 -9.26 -10.34
C GLN A 20 21.12 -8.77 -9.04
N ALA A 21 22.46 -8.78 -8.96
CA ALA A 21 23.23 -8.35 -7.79
C ALA A 21 23.07 -6.85 -7.44
N HIS A 22 22.63 -6.01 -8.38
CA HIS A 22 22.44 -4.57 -8.16
C HIS A 22 20.98 -4.17 -8.01
N LEU A 23 20.06 -5.12 -8.18
CA LEU A 23 18.63 -4.88 -8.14
C LEU A 23 18.19 -4.37 -6.76
N GLU A 24 18.76 -4.90 -5.69
CA GLU A 24 18.46 -4.49 -4.31
C GLU A 24 18.86 -3.04 -4.03
N VAL A 25 20.11 -2.67 -4.36
CA VAL A 25 20.61 -1.29 -4.17
C VAL A 25 19.81 -0.31 -5.00
N TYR A 26 19.51 -0.67 -6.25
CA TYR A 26 18.70 0.18 -7.13
C TYR A 26 17.28 0.35 -6.59
N MET A 27 16.64 -0.73 -6.13
CA MET A 27 15.30 -0.67 -5.52
C MET A 27 15.30 0.19 -4.26
N PHE A 28 16.26 -0.01 -3.35
CA PHE A 28 16.36 0.77 -2.12
C PHE A 28 16.51 2.26 -2.40
N ASN A 29 17.44 2.64 -3.28
CA ASN A 29 17.65 4.05 -3.66
C ASN A 29 16.41 4.65 -4.34
N HIS A 30 15.71 3.85 -5.14
CA HIS A 30 14.49 4.30 -5.79
C HIS A 30 13.35 4.50 -4.78
N PHE A 31 13.19 3.58 -3.83
CA PHE A 31 12.22 3.72 -2.74
C PHE A 31 12.53 4.94 -1.89
N ASP A 32 13.78 5.13 -1.46
CA ASP A 32 14.19 6.28 -0.65
C ASP A 32 13.90 7.61 -1.36
N ARG A 33 14.25 7.69 -2.65
CA ARG A 33 13.95 8.87 -3.48
C ARG A 33 12.45 9.13 -3.60
N LEU A 34 11.64 8.10 -3.87
CA LEU A 34 10.19 8.29 -4.00
C LEU A 34 9.54 8.61 -2.66
N TRP A 35 9.97 7.96 -1.59
CA TRP A 35 9.44 8.15 -0.24
C TRP A 35 9.72 9.57 0.28
N SER A 36 10.94 10.09 0.06
CA SER A 36 11.31 11.45 0.47
C SER A 36 10.53 12.57 -0.25
N GLN A 37 9.92 12.26 -1.39
CA GLN A 37 9.15 13.20 -2.20
C GLN A 37 7.64 13.05 -2.00
N TYR A 38 7.20 12.02 -1.28
CA TYR A 38 5.78 11.81 -1.02
C TYR A 38 5.30 12.76 0.08
N ASP A 39 4.50 13.74 -0.31
CA ASP A 39 3.84 14.67 0.60
C ASP A 39 2.39 14.21 0.86
N ALA A 40 2.20 13.57 2.01
CA ALA A 40 0.92 13.01 2.42
C ALA A 40 -0.12 14.12 2.63
N GLN A 41 -1.18 14.13 1.81
CA GLN A 41 -2.25 15.11 1.92
C GLN A 41 -3.15 14.82 3.13
N PRO A 42 -3.72 15.85 3.80
CA PRO A 42 -4.62 15.65 4.92
C PRO A 42 -5.84 14.78 4.55
N TYR A 43 -6.20 13.84 5.44
CA TYR A 43 -7.37 13.00 5.30
C TYR A 43 -8.40 13.31 6.41
N ALA A 44 -9.58 13.73 5.99
CA ALA A 44 -10.65 14.15 6.89
C ALA A 44 -11.52 12.99 7.41
N GLY A 45 -11.44 11.81 6.78
CA GLY A 45 -12.20 10.64 7.18
C GLY A 45 -11.61 9.94 8.41
N PRO A 46 -12.39 9.04 9.05
CA PRO A 46 -11.88 8.20 10.13
C PRO A 46 -10.86 7.20 9.59
N VAL A 47 -9.77 7.01 10.33
CA VAL A 47 -8.77 5.98 10.06
C VAL A 47 -8.57 5.15 11.32
N VAL A 48 -8.41 3.84 11.12
CA VAL A 48 -7.98 2.91 12.17
C VAL A 48 -6.60 2.39 11.80
N LEU A 49 -5.62 2.61 12.68
CA LEU A 49 -4.28 2.07 12.57
C LEU A 49 -4.18 0.82 13.42
N LEU A 50 -4.02 -0.35 12.77
CA LEU A 50 -3.69 -1.59 13.46
C LEU A 50 -2.17 -1.62 13.69
N ARG A 51 -1.74 -1.33 14.92
CA ARG A 51 -0.33 -1.20 15.31
C ARG A 51 0.20 -2.52 15.85
N ALA A 52 1.36 -2.95 15.37
CA ALA A 52 2.07 -4.09 15.94
C ALA A 52 2.61 -3.76 17.35
N ALA A 53 2.37 -4.64 18.32
CA ALA A 53 2.80 -4.43 19.71
C ALA A 53 4.30 -4.69 19.92
N GLU A 54 4.91 -5.56 19.11
CA GLU A 54 6.31 -5.98 19.23
C GLU A 54 7.18 -5.29 18.17
N GLU A 55 7.13 -3.96 18.12
CA GLU A 55 7.92 -3.20 17.16
C GLU A 55 9.41 -3.26 17.48
N TRP A 56 10.25 -3.12 16.46
CA TRP A 56 11.70 -3.14 16.65
C TRP A 56 12.19 -1.85 17.29
N LYS A 57 13.20 -1.97 18.16
CA LYS A 57 13.81 -0.84 18.89
C LYS A 57 14.28 0.32 18.01
N ILE A 58 14.60 0.05 16.74
CA ILE A 58 14.97 1.09 15.79
C ILE A 58 13.85 2.12 15.56
N PHE A 59 12.60 1.80 15.90
CA PHE A 59 11.44 2.67 15.77
C PHE A 59 11.00 3.31 17.10
N ASP A 60 11.76 3.17 18.19
CA ASP A 60 11.40 3.71 19.52
C ASP A 60 11.27 5.25 19.54
N HIS A 61 11.89 5.93 18.58
CA HIS A 61 11.82 7.38 18.42
C HIS A 61 10.62 7.85 17.59
N VAL A 62 9.86 6.91 17.02
CA VAL A 62 8.64 7.21 16.25
C VAL A 62 7.46 7.16 17.20
N ASP A 63 6.60 8.18 17.14
CA ASP A 63 5.43 8.27 17.98
C ASP A 63 4.44 7.12 17.74
N GLU A 64 3.49 6.98 18.65
CA GLU A 64 2.51 5.89 18.65
C GLU A 64 1.68 5.81 17.36
N SER A 65 1.42 6.95 16.73
CA SER A 65 0.66 7.06 15.48
C SER A 65 1.49 6.78 14.24
N LYS A 66 2.79 6.53 14.35
CA LYS A 66 3.70 6.35 13.21
C LYS A 66 3.64 7.51 12.21
N GLY A 67 3.49 8.74 12.72
CA GLY A 67 3.34 9.97 11.93
C GLY A 67 1.94 10.24 11.37
N TRP A 68 0.97 9.32 11.50
CA TRP A 68 -0.38 9.51 10.95
C TRP A 68 -1.19 10.58 11.68
N ALA A 69 -0.89 10.88 12.93
CA ALA A 69 -1.59 11.94 13.67
C ALA A 69 -1.40 13.34 13.05
N ALA A 70 -0.34 13.55 12.26
CA ALA A 70 -0.09 14.83 11.60
C ALA A 70 -1.02 15.07 10.38
N THR A 71 -1.53 14.00 9.76
CA THR A 71 -2.28 14.07 8.49
C THR A 71 -3.74 13.63 8.63
N VAL A 72 -4.08 12.87 9.67
CA VAL A 72 -5.43 12.34 9.90
C VAL A 72 -6.09 13.02 11.07
N LYS A 73 -7.27 13.60 10.85
CA LYS A 73 -8.03 14.29 11.91
C LYS A 73 -8.64 13.33 12.94
N THR A 74 -9.14 12.18 12.48
CA THR A 74 -9.83 11.20 13.33
C THR A 74 -9.10 9.86 13.23
N LEU A 75 -8.10 9.68 14.08
CA LEU A 75 -7.27 8.48 14.14
C LEU A 75 -7.60 7.65 15.39
N ARG A 76 -7.91 6.36 15.21
CA ARG A 76 -7.94 5.36 16.28
C ARG A 76 -6.76 4.41 16.09
N ILE A 77 -6.09 4.03 17.17
CA ILE A 77 -5.00 3.07 17.16
C ILE A 77 -5.46 1.82 17.91
N CYS A 78 -5.32 0.66 17.27
CA CYS A 78 -5.66 -0.65 17.83
C CYS A 78 -4.41 -1.52 17.81
N GLU A 79 -3.91 -1.93 18.97
CA GLU A 79 -2.73 -2.79 19.04
C GLU A 79 -3.06 -4.25 18.73
N VAL A 80 -2.15 -4.92 18.02
CA VAL A 80 -2.23 -6.33 17.64
C VAL A 80 -0.87 -7.03 17.92
N PRO A 81 -0.86 -8.31 18.30
CA PRO A 81 0.35 -9.01 18.67
C PRO A 81 1.30 -9.23 17.47
N GLY A 82 2.60 -9.39 17.77
CA GLY A 82 3.64 -9.55 16.76
C GLY A 82 4.30 -8.24 16.31
N ASP A 83 5.17 -8.37 15.30
CA ASP A 83 5.92 -7.30 14.65
C ASP A 83 5.37 -7.02 13.24
N HIS A 84 5.95 -6.06 12.52
CA HIS A 84 5.54 -5.69 11.16
C HIS A 84 5.50 -6.87 10.17
N ARG A 85 6.26 -7.95 10.42
CA ARG A 85 6.29 -9.16 9.58
C ARG A 85 5.37 -10.25 10.11
N THR A 86 5.30 -10.43 11.43
CA THR A 86 4.60 -11.56 12.05
C THR A 86 3.13 -11.26 12.33
N VAL A 87 2.69 -10.01 12.30
CA VAL A 87 1.28 -9.62 12.54
C VAL A 87 0.30 -10.26 11.55
N ILE A 88 0.74 -10.53 10.32
CA ILE A 88 -0.06 -11.18 9.26
C ILE A 88 0.12 -12.70 9.19
N SER A 89 0.86 -13.29 10.13
CA SER A 89 1.19 -14.72 10.15
C SER A 89 0.72 -15.38 11.44
N GLN A 90 0.62 -16.71 11.43
CA GLN A 90 0.38 -17.45 12.68
C GLN A 90 1.56 -17.22 13.65
N PRO A 91 1.30 -17.10 14.96
CA PRO A 91 0.01 -17.26 15.65
C PRO A 91 -0.84 -15.99 15.77
N ASN A 92 -0.38 -14.84 15.25
CA ASN A 92 -0.98 -13.52 15.47
C ASN A 92 -2.18 -13.22 14.55
N LEU A 93 -2.18 -13.85 13.37
CA LEU A 93 -3.19 -13.65 12.33
C LEU A 93 -4.65 -13.72 12.83
N PRO A 94 -5.07 -14.68 13.68
CA PRO A 94 -6.45 -14.73 14.17
C PRO A 94 -6.86 -13.48 14.95
N VAL A 95 -5.98 -12.93 15.79
CA VAL A 95 -6.24 -11.71 16.57
C VAL A 95 -6.33 -10.50 15.64
N MET A 96 -5.39 -10.38 14.69
CA MET A 96 -5.42 -9.30 13.69
C MET A 96 -6.73 -9.33 12.88
N LEU A 97 -7.17 -10.51 12.44
CA LEU A 97 -8.43 -10.68 11.71
C LEU A 97 -9.65 -10.32 12.54
N GLN A 98 -9.67 -10.68 13.83
CA GLN A 98 -10.77 -10.32 14.73
C GLN A 98 -10.91 -8.81 14.87
N VAL A 99 -9.79 -8.09 15.08
CA VAL A 99 -9.78 -6.62 15.15
C VAL A 99 -10.25 -6.03 13.82
N LEU A 100 -9.68 -6.48 12.69
CA LEU A 100 -10.07 -5.99 11.38
C LEU A 100 -11.57 -6.20 11.08
N GLN A 101 -12.13 -7.36 11.42
CA GLN A 101 -13.54 -7.66 11.21
C GLN A 101 -14.44 -6.75 12.06
N ALA A 102 -14.12 -6.57 13.35
CA ALA A 102 -14.88 -5.67 14.21
C ALA A 102 -14.89 -4.24 13.66
N GLU A 103 -13.74 -3.77 13.19
CA GLU A 103 -13.57 -2.43 12.63
C GLU A 103 -14.35 -2.24 11.34
N LEU A 104 -14.26 -3.19 10.41
CA LEU A 104 -15.03 -3.18 9.17
C LEU A 104 -16.53 -3.24 9.43
N SER A 105 -16.99 -4.11 10.32
CA SER A 105 -18.41 -4.20 10.69
C SER A 105 -18.94 -2.90 11.28
N SER A 106 -18.12 -2.15 12.04
CA SER A 106 -18.50 -0.85 12.58
C SER A 106 -18.56 0.27 11.54
N ALA A 107 -17.76 0.15 10.47
CA ALA A 107 -17.61 1.17 9.44
C ALA A 107 -18.59 0.99 8.26
N GLN A 108 -19.12 -0.22 8.06
CA GLN A 108 -20.10 -0.46 7.02
C GLN A 108 -21.47 0.09 7.44
N PRO A 109 -22.15 0.88 6.58
CA PRO A 109 -23.55 1.21 6.78
C PRO A 109 -24.41 -0.06 6.68
N ASP A 110 -25.56 -0.06 7.36
CA ASP A 110 -26.57 -1.12 7.28
C ASP A 110 -26.87 -1.46 5.80
N PRO A 111 -26.84 -2.74 5.36
CA PRO A 111 -26.97 -3.11 3.95
C PRO A 111 -28.23 -2.58 3.25
N GLY A 112 -29.23 -2.12 4.00
CA GLY A 112 -30.44 -1.50 3.49
C GLY A 112 -30.28 -0.09 2.90
N LEU A 113 -29.12 0.57 3.05
CA LEU A 113 -28.87 1.95 2.58
C LEU A 113 -27.97 2.06 1.34
N LEU A 114 -27.39 0.95 0.85
CA LEU A 114 -26.56 0.94 -0.36
C LEU A 114 -27.39 0.57 -1.61
N SER A 115 -28.27 1.48 -2.05
CA SER A 115 -28.48 1.59 -3.50
C SER A 115 -27.19 2.18 -4.07
N ALA A 116 -26.41 1.35 -4.75
CA ALA A 116 -25.12 1.75 -5.31
C ALA A 116 -25.26 3.05 -6.13
N PRO A 117 -24.33 4.02 -6.00
CA PRO A 117 -24.25 5.09 -6.98
C PRO A 117 -23.93 4.45 -8.33
N ASP A 118 -24.77 4.74 -9.32
CA ASP A 118 -24.60 4.38 -10.73
C ASP A 118 -23.20 4.84 -11.21
N LEU A 119 -22.24 3.91 -11.19
CA LEU A 119 -20.96 4.07 -11.86
C LEU A 119 -21.18 3.78 -13.34
N GLY A 120 -21.91 4.67 -14.01
CA GLY A 120 -21.95 4.73 -15.45
C GLY A 120 -20.53 4.81 -16.04
N PRO A 121 -20.32 4.37 -17.28
CA PRO A 121 -18.99 4.32 -17.88
C PRO A 121 -18.37 5.73 -17.94
N ARG A 122 -17.30 5.96 -17.18
CA ARG A 122 -16.52 7.20 -17.26
C ARG A 122 -15.80 7.26 -18.61
N PRO A 123 -15.99 8.30 -19.44
CA PRO A 123 -15.20 8.46 -20.65
C PRO A 123 -13.73 8.75 -20.30
N LEU A 124 -12.83 8.03 -20.94
CA LEU A 124 -11.38 8.26 -20.88
C LEU A 124 -11.09 9.65 -21.45
N SER A 125 -10.77 10.62 -20.60
CA SER A 125 -10.26 11.93 -21.04
C SER A 125 -8.87 11.75 -21.62
N THR A 126 -8.72 11.97 -22.93
CA THR A 126 -7.44 12.04 -23.62
C THR A 126 -6.76 13.36 -23.28
N CYS A 127 -5.59 13.28 -22.64
CA CYS A 127 -4.73 14.43 -22.39
C CYS A 127 -4.19 14.98 -23.72
N GLY A 128 -4.43 16.25 -24.01
CA GLY A 128 -3.97 16.94 -25.22
C GLY A 128 -2.47 17.21 -25.18
N SER A 129 -1.82 17.06 -26.34
CA SER A 129 -0.43 17.47 -26.58
C SER A 129 -0.28 18.99 -26.54
N PRO A 130 0.82 19.53 -26.01
CA PRO A 130 1.15 20.94 -26.18
C PRO A 130 1.75 21.20 -27.57
N ALA A 131 1.54 22.43 -28.04
CA ALA A 131 2.00 23.01 -29.29
C ALA A 131 3.51 23.31 -29.31
#